data_AF-A0A2V5QUI6-F1
#
_entry.id   AF-A0A2V5QUI6-F1
#
_cell.length_a   1.000
_cell.length_b   1.000
_cell.length_c   1.000
_cell.angle_alpha   90.00
_cell.angle_beta   90.00
_cell.angle_gamma   90.00
#
_symmetry.space_group_name_H-M   'P 1'
#
loop_
_entity.id
_entity.type
_entity.pdbx_description
1 polymer ?
#
loop_
_entity_poly.entity_id
_entity_poly.type
_entity_poly.pdbx_seq_one_letter_code
_entity_poly.pdbx_strand_id
1 'polypeptide(L)'
;QRRIVKKCIRQGKPVVIATQLLESMITNRLPTRAEVTDVANAVFEQADALMLSAETTLGRYPVECVEVLNRVAMRIERSGGAGYAKDALLENIRQKTVASAVALANSLEDSKLIVFTVHGRMARYASNLRPQRAPIFAFTPSEQVYRQLALYWGTFPVRIDFTGDPDETIASAEKFLRAKKLAAPGNRMVIISDVRMGRALIDSIQLRVVK
;
A
#
# COMPACT_ATOMS: atom_id res chain seq x y z
N GLN A 1 13.83 17.16 3.11
CA GLN A 1 13.04 15.91 3.03
C GLN A 1 11.56 16.11 3.37
N ARG A 2 11.17 16.27 4.64
CA ARG A 2 9.78 16.36 5.13
C ARG A 2 8.78 17.14 4.26
N ARG A 3 9.14 18.37 3.86
CA ARG A 3 8.30 19.24 3.01
C ARG A 3 7.95 18.60 1.66
N ILE A 4 8.89 17.87 1.07
CA ILE A 4 8.71 17.18 -0.22
C ILE A 4 7.75 16.01 -0.03
N VAL A 5 7.98 15.16 0.97
CA VAL A 5 7.10 14.02 1.29
C VAL A 5 5.66 14.48 1.50
N LYS A 6 5.45 15.51 2.34
CA LYS A 6 4.12 16.09 2.56
C LYS A 6 3.47 16.58 1.26
N LYS A 7 4.22 17.25 0.38
CA LYS A 7 3.69 17.75 -0.90
C LYS A 7 3.36 16.62 -1.88
N CYS A 8 4.19 15.57 -1.93
CA CYS A 8 3.96 14.39 -2.76
C CYS A 8 2.68 13.65 -2.36
N ILE A 9 2.51 13.35 -1.07
CA ILE A 9 1.30 12.72 -0.52
C ILE A 9 0.07 13.60 -0.76
N ARG A 10 0.20 14.92 -0.52
CA ARG A 10 -0.89 15.87 -0.79
C ARG A 10 -1.35 15.83 -2.26
N GLN A 11 -0.43 15.60 -3.20
CA GLN A 11 -0.71 15.56 -4.64
C GLN A 11 -0.95 14.14 -5.20
N GLY A 12 -0.87 13.09 -4.39
CA GLY A 12 -0.97 11.71 -4.90
C GLY A 12 0.21 11.26 -5.76
N LYS A 13 1.39 11.84 -5.55
CA LYS A 13 2.63 11.42 -6.20
C LYS A 13 3.41 10.48 -5.28
N PRO A 14 3.83 9.29 -5.75
CA PRO A 14 4.66 8.42 -4.94
C PRO A 14 5.99 9.09 -4.62
N VAL A 15 6.51 8.86 -3.42
CA VAL A 15 7.80 9.40 -2.97
C VAL A 15 8.69 8.29 -2.42
N VAL A 16 9.91 8.23 -2.94
CA VAL A 16 10.95 7.32 -2.47
C VAL A 16 12.00 8.15 -1.74
N ILE A 17 12.35 7.75 -0.52
CA ILE A 17 13.50 8.32 0.19
C ILE A 17 14.68 7.40 -0.05
N ALA A 18 15.75 7.98 -0.58
CA ALA A 18 16.93 7.27 -1.03
C ALA A 18 18.19 7.88 -0.41
N THR A 19 19.25 7.06 -0.35
CA THR A 19 20.61 7.38 0.09
C THR A 19 20.76 7.65 1.59
N GLN A 20 21.92 7.26 2.13
CA GLN A 20 22.39 7.53 3.49
C GLN A 20 21.44 7.11 4.61
N LEU A 21 20.61 6.08 4.39
CA LEU A 21 19.72 5.55 5.42
C LEU A 21 20.47 4.64 6.40
N LEU A 22 21.38 3.81 5.89
CA LEU A 22 22.16 2.85 6.67
C LEU A 22 23.61 2.78 6.16
N GLU A 23 24.20 3.92 5.79
CA GLU A 23 25.51 4.00 5.12
C GLU A 23 26.65 3.33 5.89
N SER A 24 26.66 3.45 7.23
CA SER A 24 27.64 2.79 8.09
C SER A 24 27.59 1.26 8.00
N MET A 25 26.45 0.70 7.57
CA MET A 25 26.27 -0.74 7.41
C MET A 25 26.93 -1.32 6.16
N ILE A 26 27.49 -0.47 5.28
CA ILE A 26 28.36 -0.93 4.19
C ILE A 26 29.56 -1.70 4.77
N THR A 27 30.11 -1.22 5.90
CA THR A 27 31.30 -1.80 6.54
C THR A 27 31.04 -2.40 7.92
N ASN A 28 29.96 -1.97 8.61
CA ASN A 28 29.60 -2.44 9.96
C ASN A 28 28.33 -3.30 9.94
N ARG A 29 28.21 -4.25 10.87
CA ARG A 29 27.02 -5.10 10.95
C ARG A 29 25.80 -4.41 11.58
N LEU A 30 26.01 -3.33 12.32
CA LEU A 30 24.96 -2.59 13.02
C LEU A 30 24.99 -1.12 12.60
N PRO A 31 23.83 -0.48 12.48
CA PRO A 31 23.74 0.95 12.19
C PRO A 31 24.06 1.79 13.42
N THR A 32 24.32 3.06 13.19
CA THR A 32 24.36 4.09 14.22
C THR A 32 22.96 4.44 14.72
N ARG A 33 22.88 5.09 15.89
CA ARG A 33 21.59 5.61 16.41
C ARG A 33 20.98 6.68 15.50
N ALA A 34 21.81 7.47 14.83
CA ALA A 34 21.35 8.52 13.91
C ALA A 34 20.63 7.91 12.70
N GLU A 35 21.25 6.91 12.05
CA GLU A 35 20.66 6.19 10.91
C GLU A 35 19.32 5.52 11.26
N VAL A 36 19.24 4.88 12.44
CA VAL A 36 17.97 4.31 12.91
C VAL A 36 16.90 5.40 13.07
N THR A 37 17.29 6.59 13.53
CA THR A 37 16.39 7.73 13.68
C THR A 37 15.95 8.29 12.32
N ASP A 38 16.84 8.31 11.33
CA ASP A 38 16.55 8.78 9.97
C ASP A 38 15.58 7.83 9.25
N VAL A 39 15.82 6.51 9.34
CA VAL A 39 14.85 5.50 8.86
C VAL A 39 13.52 5.66 9.58
N ALA A 40 13.53 5.81 10.91
CA ALA A 40 12.31 5.97 11.68
C ALA A 40 11.49 7.21 11.26
N ASN A 41 12.16 8.34 11.05
CA ASN A 41 11.54 9.57 10.58
C ASN A 41 10.95 9.39 9.16
N ALA A 42 11.68 8.73 8.26
CA ALA A 42 11.22 8.47 6.89
C ALA A 42 9.94 7.60 6.86
N VAL A 43 9.87 6.58 7.72
CA VAL A 43 8.68 5.73 7.89
C VAL A 43 7.54 6.51 8.55
N PHE A 44 7.82 7.28 9.60
CA PHE A 44 6.82 8.11 10.27
C PHE A 44 6.22 9.16 9.32
N GLU A 45 7.02 9.71 8.41
CA GLU A 45 6.58 10.61 7.34
C GLU A 45 5.73 9.90 6.26
N GLN A 46 5.64 8.56 6.30
CA GLN A 46 4.87 7.69 5.40
C GLN A 46 5.29 7.82 3.93
N ALA A 47 6.60 7.86 3.67
CA ALA A 47 7.13 7.72 2.32
C ALA A 47 6.70 6.37 1.70
N ASP A 48 6.45 6.32 0.40
CA ASP A 48 5.94 5.11 -0.25
C ASP A 48 6.97 3.98 -0.25
N ALA A 49 8.26 4.32 -0.40
CA ALA A 49 9.35 3.36 -0.29
C ALA A 49 10.62 4.01 0.27
N LEU A 50 11.46 3.16 0.88
CA LEU A 50 12.82 3.48 1.27
C LEU A 50 13.78 2.68 0.39
N MET A 51 14.89 3.30 0.01
CA MET A 51 15.86 2.70 -0.90
C MET A 51 17.23 2.55 -0.24
N LEU A 52 17.74 1.33 -0.24
CA LEU A 52 19.14 1.03 0.05
C LEU A 52 19.92 1.04 -1.26
N SER A 53 21.09 1.66 -1.25
CA SER A 53 21.98 1.82 -2.40
C SER A 53 23.23 0.95 -2.22
N ALA A 54 24.37 1.57 -1.90
CA ALA A 54 25.64 0.88 -1.70
C ALA A 54 25.58 -0.17 -0.57
N GLU A 55 24.67 0.01 0.39
CA GLU A 55 24.41 -0.91 1.50
C GLU A 55 24.09 -2.33 1.00
N THR A 56 23.36 -2.46 -0.11
CA THR A 56 22.95 -3.76 -0.66
C THR A 56 23.73 -4.19 -1.90
N THR A 57 24.27 -3.25 -2.67
CA THR A 57 25.00 -3.56 -3.91
C THR A 57 26.47 -3.89 -3.66
N LEU A 58 27.13 -3.23 -2.70
CA LEU A 58 28.56 -3.37 -2.42
C LEU A 58 28.87 -3.66 -0.94
N GLY A 59 27.87 -3.50 -0.06
CA GLY A 59 28.02 -3.65 1.39
C GLY A 59 28.34 -5.08 1.82
N ARG A 60 29.01 -5.21 2.97
CA ARG A 60 29.38 -6.50 3.57
C ARG A 60 28.20 -7.22 4.22
N TYR A 61 27.12 -6.50 4.53
CA TYR A 61 25.96 -7.01 5.28
C TYR A 61 24.62 -6.65 4.60
N PRO A 62 24.42 -7.01 3.32
CA PRO A 62 23.27 -6.57 2.53
C PRO A 62 21.94 -7.11 3.07
N VAL A 63 21.94 -8.33 3.62
CA VAL A 63 20.74 -8.95 4.20
C VAL A 63 20.38 -8.27 5.51
N GLU A 64 21.35 -8.06 6.40
CA GLU A 64 21.12 -7.37 7.67
C GLU A 64 20.62 -5.93 7.49
N CYS A 65 21.07 -5.21 6.45
CA CYS A 65 20.56 -3.89 6.14
C CYS A 65 19.05 -3.91 5.88
N VAL A 66 18.58 -4.87 5.08
CA VAL A 66 17.15 -5.05 4.79
C VAL A 66 16.39 -5.45 6.04
N GLU A 67 16.94 -6.35 6.86
CA GLU A 67 16.32 -6.78 8.13
C GLU A 67 16.17 -5.63 9.13
N VAL A 68 17.20 -4.78 9.25
CA VAL A 68 17.18 -3.58 10.10
C VAL A 68 16.11 -2.61 9.61
N LEU A 69 16.11 -2.29 8.30
CA LEU A 69 15.14 -1.38 7.71
C LEU A 69 13.69 -1.88 7.94
N ASN A 70 13.44 -3.17 7.68
CA ASN A 70 12.14 -3.79 7.92
C ASN A 70 11.75 -3.75 9.41
N ARG A 71 12.68 -4.03 10.32
CA ARG A 71 12.43 -4.02 11.77
C ARG A 71 12.06 -2.62 12.27
N VAL A 72 12.78 -1.59 11.81
CA VAL A 72 12.48 -0.20 12.15
C VAL A 72 11.12 0.20 11.58
N ALA A 73 10.84 -0.12 10.30
CA ALA A 73 9.57 0.19 9.67
C ALA A 73 8.37 -0.40 10.42
N MET A 74 8.40 -1.71 10.66
CA MET A 74 7.36 -2.44 11.40
C MET A 74 7.15 -1.90 12.83
N ARG A 75 8.19 -1.36 13.47
CA ARG A 75 8.08 -0.76 14.80
C ARG A 75 7.41 0.60 14.76
N ILE A 76 7.78 1.45 13.79
CA ILE A 76 7.26 2.81 13.65
C ILE A 76 5.81 2.80 13.16
N GLU A 77 5.46 1.93 12.22
CA GLU A 77 4.08 1.83 11.72
C GLU A 77 3.04 1.56 12.82
N ARG A 78 3.43 0.88 13.91
CA ARG A 78 2.57 0.65 15.08
C ARG A 78 2.26 1.93 15.87
N SER A 79 3.09 2.96 15.74
CA SER A 79 2.89 4.27 16.38
C SER A 79 2.00 5.22 15.56
N GLY A 80 1.58 4.79 14.36
CA GLY A 80 0.90 5.62 13.39
C GLY A 80 1.88 6.34 12.47
N GLY A 81 1.46 7.50 11.93
CA GLY A 81 2.27 8.29 11.02
C GLY A 81 1.92 9.77 11.07
N ALA A 82 2.66 10.57 10.31
CA ALA A 82 2.57 12.03 10.32
C ALA A 82 1.21 12.59 9.85
N GLY A 83 0.35 11.76 9.24
CA GLY A 83 -1.02 12.13 8.91
C GLY A 83 -1.15 13.07 7.73
N TYR A 84 -0.13 13.19 6.88
CA TYR A 84 -0.15 14.08 5.71
C TYR A 84 -1.25 13.74 4.70
N ALA A 85 -1.69 12.48 4.66
CA ALA A 85 -2.78 12.02 3.81
C ALA A 85 -4.14 12.67 4.13
N LYS A 86 -4.33 13.25 5.33
CA LYS A 86 -5.53 14.00 5.68
C LYS A 86 -5.71 15.26 4.82
N ASP A 87 -4.62 15.82 4.33
CA ASP A 87 -4.59 17.03 3.50
C ASP A 87 -4.61 16.68 1.99
N ALA A 88 -4.85 15.43 1.60
CA ALA A 88 -4.79 14.98 0.20
C ALA A 88 -5.80 15.72 -0.68
N LEU A 89 -5.34 16.17 -1.86
CA LEU A 89 -6.18 16.85 -2.85
C LEU A 89 -6.94 15.81 -3.70
N LEU A 90 -8.27 15.86 -3.64
CA LEU A 90 -9.17 14.98 -4.37
C LEU A 90 -9.91 15.80 -5.45
N GLU A 91 -9.31 15.86 -6.64
CA GLU A 91 -9.77 16.71 -7.75
C GLU A 91 -10.88 16.04 -8.57
N ASN A 92 -10.85 14.71 -8.70
CA ASN A 92 -11.80 13.98 -9.55
C ASN A 92 -12.75 13.07 -8.76
N ILE A 93 -13.84 12.65 -9.42
CA ILE A 93 -14.89 11.80 -8.83
C ILE A 93 -14.30 10.48 -8.32
N ARG A 94 -13.42 9.83 -9.09
CA ARG A 94 -12.81 8.55 -8.71
C ARG A 94 -11.98 8.65 -7.44
N GLN A 95 -11.22 9.73 -7.25
CA GLN A 95 -10.50 9.99 -5.99
C GLN A 95 -11.44 10.11 -4.81
N LYS A 96 -12.59 10.80 -4.97
CA LYS A 96 -13.61 10.96 -3.92
C LYS A 96 -14.32 9.64 -3.60
N THR A 97 -14.60 8.82 -4.62
CA THR A 97 -15.14 7.46 -4.45
C THR A 97 -14.18 6.58 -3.65
N VAL A 98 -12.90 6.57 -4.03
CA VAL A 98 -11.88 5.80 -3.30
C VAL A 98 -11.72 6.31 -1.87
N ALA A 99 -11.77 7.62 -1.64
CA ALA A 99 -11.73 8.18 -0.30
C ALA A 99 -12.89 7.72 0.58
N SER A 100 -14.10 7.63 0.00
CA SER A 100 -15.28 7.11 0.71
C SER A 100 -15.12 5.63 1.08
N ALA A 101 -14.57 4.82 0.17
CA ALA A 101 -14.28 3.41 0.43
C ALA A 101 -13.17 3.23 1.49
N VAL A 102 -12.10 4.03 1.45
CA VAL A 102 -11.03 4.02 2.47
C VAL A 102 -11.59 4.42 3.84
N ALA A 103 -12.46 5.43 3.89
CA ALA A 103 -13.11 5.84 5.13
C ALA A 103 -13.99 4.72 5.71
N LEU A 104 -14.80 4.07 4.86
CA LEU A 104 -15.62 2.92 5.25
C LEU A 104 -14.76 1.73 5.72
N ALA A 105 -13.67 1.42 5.02
CA ALA A 105 -12.80 0.33 5.42
C ALA A 105 -12.13 0.62 6.77
N ASN A 106 -11.65 1.85 7.00
CA ASN A 106 -11.04 2.20 8.28
C ASN A 106 -12.05 2.25 9.45
N SER A 107 -13.34 2.47 9.20
CA SER A 107 -14.35 2.48 10.27
C SER A 107 -14.80 1.08 10.72
N LEU A 108 -14.52 0.06 9.90
CA LEU A 108 -14.92 -1.31 10.15
C LEU A 108 -13.76 -2.14 10.73
N GLU A 109 -14.02 -2.81 11.85
CA GLU A 109 -13.07 -3.77 12.43
C GLU A 109 -12.80 -4.95 11.49
N ASP A 110 -11.55 -5.39 11.48
CA ASP A 110 -10.99 -6.47 10.66
C ASP A 110 -11.31 -6.39 9.17
N SER A 111 -11.58 -5.18 8.67
CA SER A 111 -11.89 -4.98 7.26
C SER A 111 -10.63 -4.97 6.39
N LYS A 112 -10.78 -5.49 5.16
CA LYS A 112 -9.76 -5.44 4.10
C LYS A 112 -10.27 -4.54 2.98
N LEU A 113 -9.39 -3.68 2.44
CA LEU A 113 -9.72 -2.91 1.26
C LEU A 113 -9.31 -3.70 0.02
N ILE A 114 -10.30 -4.14 -0.75
CA ILE A 114 -10.09 -4.93 -1.96
C ILE A 114 -10.24 -4.02 -3.16
N VAL A 115 -9.21 -3.95 -4.01
CA VAL A 115 -9.21 -3.07 -5.17
C VAL A 115 -8.96 -3.88 -6.43
N PHE A 116 -9.98 -4.04 -7.27
CA PHE A 116 -9.80 -4.61 -8.59
C PHE A 116 -9.35 -3.51 -9.56
N THR A 117 -8.24 -3.73 -10.25
CA THR A 117 -7.70 -2.70 -11.14
C THR A 117 -6.91 -3.26 -12.32
N VAL A 118 -7.26 -2.82 -13.53
CA VAL A 118 -6.50 -3.16 -14.75
C VAL A 118 -5.30 -2.23 -14.95
N HIS A 119 -5.43 -0.96 -14.55
CA HIS A 119 -4.45 0.10 -14.80
C HIS A 119 -3.74 0.63 -13.54
N GLY A 120 -4.09 0.09 -12.36
CA GLY A 120 -3.51 0.49 -11.07
C GLY A 120 -4.08 1.77 -10.45
N ARG A 121 -4.82 2.61 -11.18
CA ARG A 121 -5.24 3.95 -10.73
C ARG A 121 -5.97 3.96 -9.39
N MET A 122 -6.97 3.10 -9.21
CA MET A 122 -7.78 3.05 -7.97
C MET A 122 -6.92 2.61 -6.77
N ALA A 123 -6.01 1.66 -6.98
CA ALA A 123 -5.09 1.21 -5.93
C ALA A 123 -4.11 2.31 -5.52
N ARG A 124 -3.61 3.10 -6.49
CA ARG A 124 -2.75 4.27 -6.22
C ARG A 124 -3.49 5.36 -5.43
N TYR A 125 -4.76 5.61 -5.76
CA TYR A 125 -5.59 6.54 -5.00
C TYR A 125 -5.82 6.06 -3.57
N ALA A 126 -6.07 4.76 -3.38
CA ALA A 126 -6.25 4.18 -2.06
C ALA A 126 -4.96 4.28 -1.24
N SER A 127 -3.82 3.91 -1.83
CA SER A 127 -2.50 4.00 -1.21
C SER A 127 -2.15 5.43 -0.78
N ASN A 128 -2.48 6.43 -1.61
CA ASN A 128 -2.23 7.83 -1.28
C ASN A 128 -2.93 8.30 0.00
N LEU A 129 -4.08 7.70 0.32
CA LEU A 129 -4.85 8.05 1.51
C LEU A 129 -4.33 7.38 2.78
N ARG A 130 -3.28 6.55 2.68
CA ARG A 130 -2.60 5.87 3.79
C ARG A 130 -3.61 5.22 4.77
N PRO A 131 -4.42 4.23 4.32
CA PRO A 131 -5.38 3.56 5.19
C PRO A 131 -4.67 2.99 6.43
N GLN A 132 -5.21 3.28 7.61
CA GLN A 132 -4.53 2.98 8.88
C GLN A 132 -4.83 1.58 9.40
N ARG A 133 -6.03 1.06 9.11
CA ARG A 133 -6.52 -0.21 9.66
C ARG A 133 -6.73 -1.28 8.60
N ALA A 134 -7.21 -0.86 7.43
CA ALA A 134 -7.53 -1.78 6.35
C ALA A 134 -6.35 -1.88 5.36
N PRO A 135 -5.63 -3.02 5.29
CA PRO A 135 -4.61 -3.21 4.28
C PRO A 135 -5.24 -3.24 2.88
N ILE A 136 -4.49 -2.79 1.88
CA ILE A 136 -4.96 -2.71 0.50
C ILE A 136 -4.53 -3.99 -0.23
N PHE A 137 -5.49 -4.80 -0.66
CA PHE A 137 -5.24 -5.90 -1.58
C PHE A 137 -5.66 -5.50 -2.99
N ALA A 138 -4.66 -5.26 -3.84
CA ALA A 138 -4.88 -4.79 -5.20
C ALA A 138 -4.80 -5.96 -6.19
N PHE A 139 -5.95 -6.42 -6.68
CA PHE A 139 -6.03 -7.49 -7.66
C PHE A 139 -5.92 -6.94 -9.07
N THR A 140 -5.10 -7.56 -9.91
CA THR A 140 -4.88 -7.13 -11.29
C THR A 140 -4.51 -8.29 -12.21
N PRO A 141 -4.96 -8.30 -13.48
CA PRO A 141 -4.47 -9.26 -14.47
C PRO A 141 -3.13 -8.84 -15.09
N SER A 142 -2.74 -7.57 -14.93
CA SER A 142 -1.53 -7.03 -15.56
C SER A 142 -0.30 -7.27 -14.68
N GLU A 143 0.66 -8.02 -15.20
CA GLU A 143 1.96 -8.21 -14.54
C GLU A 143 2.72 -6.88 -14.37
N GLN A 144 2.61 -5.97 -15.33
CA GLN A 144 3.21 -4.64 -15.23
C GLN A 144 2.63 -3.85 -14.06
N VAL A 145 1.30 -3.85 -13.90
CA VAL A 145 0.63 -3.14 -12.79
C VAL A 145 0.94 -3.80 -11.46
N TYR A 146 0.98 -5.14 -11.40
CA TYR A 146 1.39 -5.89 -10.20
C TYR A 146 2.76 -5.41 -9.69
N ARG A 147 3.77 -5.36 -10.59
CA ARG A 147 5.14 -4.92 -10.24
C ARG A 147 5.17 -3.46 -9.81
N GLN A 148 4.42 -2.58 -10.48
CA GLN A 148 4.36 -1.16 -10.15
C GLN A 148 3.74 -0.90 -8.77
N LEU A 149 2.66 -1.62 -8.43
CA LEU A 149 1.93 -1.42 -7.18
C LEU A 149 2.71 -1.88 -5.95
N ALA A 150 3.74 -2.73 -6.11
CA ALA A 150 4.62 -3.13 -5.01
C ALA A 150 5.42 -1.95 -4.40
N LEU A 151 5.56 -0.83 -5.12
CA LEU A 151 6.22 0.38 -4.63
C LEU A 151 5.28 1.34 -3.90
N TYR A 152 3.97 1.10 -3.90
CA TYR A 152 2.99 2.01 -3.32
C TYR A 152 2.71 1.63 -1.87
N TRP A 153 2.61 2.64 -1.00
CA TRP A 153 2.39 2.46 0.42
C TRP A 153 1.23 1.50 0.74
N GLY A 154 1.47 0.56 1.65
CA GLY A 154 0.43 -0.31 2.23
C GLY A 154 -0.33 -1.17 1.20
N THR A 155 0.25 -1.37 0.01
CA THR A 155 -0.40 -2.08 -1.10
C THR A 155 0.19 -3.47 -1.26
N PHE A 156 -0.67 -4.47 -1.20
CA PHE A 156 -0.36 -5.88 -1.47
C PHE A 156 -0.95 -6.24 -2.84
N PRO A 157 -0.17 -6.12 -3.92
CA PRO A 157 -0.65 -6.51 -5.23
C PRO A 157 -0.79 -8.02 -5.33
N VAL A 158 -1.82 -8.48 -6.04
CA VAL A 158 -2.06 -9.90 -6.32
C VAL A 158 -2.42 -10.03 -7.80
N ARG A 159 -1.68 -10.88 -8.51
CA ARG A 159 -1.98 -11.17 -9.92
C ARG A 159 -3.03 -12.27 -10.01
N ILE A 160 -4.18 -11.96 -10.58
CA ILE A 160 -5.23 -12.92 -10.93
C ILE A 160 -5.85 -12.52 -12.27
N ASP A 161 -6.33 -13.50 -13.02
CA ASP A 161 -7.12 -13.21 -14.21
C ASP A 161 -8.51 -12.70 -13.80
N PHE A 162 -9.01 -11.71 -14.54
CA PHE A 162 -10.37 -11.24 -14.38
C PHE A 162 -11.27 -12.00 -15.34
N THR A 163 -12.38 -12.51 -14.82
CA THR A 163 -13.39 -13.19 -15.64
C THR A 163 -14.41 -12.17 -16.14
N GLY A 164 -15.27 -12.60 -17.07
CA GLY A 164 -16.39 -11.77 -17.55
C GLY A 164 -17.46 -11.54 -16.47
N ASP A 165 -17.45 -12.35 -15.42
CA ASP A 165 -18.35 -12.24 -14.27
C ASP A 165 -17.62 -11.61 -13.06
N PRO A 166 -18.03 -10.40 -12.62
CA PRO A 166 -17.47 -9.77 -11.43
C PRO A 166 -17.56 -10.64 -10.17
N ASP A 167 -18.62 -11.44 -10.01
CA ASP A 167 -18.83 -12.27 -8.81
C ASP A 167 -17.83 -13.43 -8.73
N GLU A 168 -17.52 -14.06 -9.86
CA GLU A 168 -16.47 -15.08 -9.94
C GLU A 168 -15.08 -14.50 -9.63
N THR A 169 -14.79 -13.31 -10.15
CA THR A 169 -13.53 -12.61 -9.89
C THR A 169 -13.39 -12.27 -8.40
N ILE A 170 -14.48 -11.82 -7.76
CA ILE A 170 -14.52 -11.55 -6.31
C ILE A 170 -14.33 -12.84 -5.51
N ALA A 171 -15.00 -13.93 -5.89
CA ALA A 171 -14.87 -15.22 -5.22
C ALA A 171 -13.43 -15.77 -5.32
N SER A 172 -12.77 -15.58 -6.46
CA SER A 172 -11.36 -15.96 -6.66
C SER A 172 -10.42 -15.17 -5.75
N ALA A 173 -10.63 -13.86 -5.61
CA ALA A 173 -9.88 -13.01 -4.68
C ALA A 173 -10.08 -13.45 -3.22
N GLU A 174 -11.31 -13.73 -2.81
CA GLU A 174 -11.62 -14.22 -1.46
C GLU A 174 -10.92 -15.55 -1.18
N LYS A 175 -11.00 -16.51 -2.12
CA LYS A 175 -10.33 -17.80 -2.03
C LYS A 175 -8.82 -17.63 -1.86
N PHE A 176 -8.19 -16.71 -2.60
CA PHE A 176 -6.77 -16.40 -2.46
C PHE A 176 -6.44 -15.89 -1.06
N LEU A 177 -7.19 -14.90 -0.55
CA LEU A 177 -6.95 -14.31 0.77
C LEU A 177 -7.09 -15.35 1.88
N ARG A 178 -8.11 -16.21 1.80
CA ARG A 178 -8.31 -17.30 2.76
C ARG A 178 -7.18 -18.33 2.71
N ALA A 179 -6.78 -18.76 1.51
CA ALA A 179 -5.69 -19.72 1.35
C ALA A 179 -4.35 -19.19 1.91
N LYS A 180 -4.12 -17.88 1.82
CA LYS A 180 -2.94 -17.20 2.39
C LYS A 180 -3.10 -16.80 3.86
N LYS A 181 -4.24 -17.12 4.51
CA LYS A 181 -4.57 -16.72 5.89
C LYS A 181 -4.55 -15.18 6.09
N LEU A 182 -4.85 -14.44 5.03
CA LEU A 182 -4.93 -12.97 5.02
C LEU A 182 -6.35 -12.46 5.32
N ALA A 183 -7.35 -13.33 5.21
CA ALA A 183 -8.72 -13.09 5.63
C ALA A 183 -9.33 -14.38 6.22
N ALA A 184 -10.14 -14.21 7.26
CA ALA A 184 -10.89 -15.28 7.91
C ALA A 184 -12.40 -15.11 7.65
N PRO A 185 -13.20 -16.20 7.71
CA PRO A 185 -14.66 -16.09 7.70
C PRO A 185 -15.17 -15.06 8.72
N GLY A 186 -16.12 -14.23 8.31
CA GLY A 186 -16.63 -13.12 9.11
C GLY A 186 -15.85 -11.80 8.97
N ASN A 187 -14.64 -11.80 8.40
CA ASN A 187 -13.96 -10.54 8.04
C ASN A 187 -14.75 -9.79 6.97
N ARG A 188 -14.62 -8.45 6.98
CA ARG A 188 -15.30 -7.56 6.05
C ARG A 188 -14.39 -7.23 4.87
N MET A 189 -14.93 -7.20 3.66
CA MET A 189 -14.24 -6.75 2.46
C MET A 189 -14.95 -5.52 1.91
N VAL A 190 -14.25 -4.38 1.91
CA VAL A 190 -14.71 -3.18 1.19
C VAL A 190 -14.07 -3.22 -0.18
N ILE A 191 -14.89 -3.49 -1.19
CA ILE A 191 -14.47 -3.73 -2.56
C ILE A 191 -14.67 -2.46 -3.37
N ILE A 192 -13.62 -2.04 -4.08
CA ILE A 192 -13.65 -0.99 -5.10
C ILE A 192 -13.41 -1.64 -6.45
N SER A 193 -14.33 -1.42 -7.39
CA SER A 193 -14.21 -1.94 -8.76
C SER A 193 -14.90 -1.04 -9.78
N ASP A 194 -14.34 -0.98 -10.98
CA ASP A 194 -14.97 -0.46 -12.19
C ASP A 194 -15.77 -1.58 -12.86
N VAL A 195 -17.02 -1.76 -12.45
CA VAL A 195 -17.89 -2.81 -12.96
C VAL A 195 -18.47 -2.38 -14.30
N ARG A 196 -18.37 -3.24 -15.33
CA ARG A 196 -19.11 -3.04 -16.58
C ARG A 196 -20.55 -3.51 -16.38
N MET A 197 -21.48 -2.57 -16.38
CA MET A 197 -22.92 -2.85 -16.42
C MET A 197 -23.45 -2.47 -17.81
N GLY A 198 -23.69 -3.49 -18.65
CA GLY A 198 -24.04 -3.27 -20.06
C GLY A 198 -22.92 -2.57 -20.83
N ARG A 199 -23.20 -1.38 -21.40
CA ARG A 199 -22.20 -0.55 -22.11
C ARG A 199 -21.47 0.46 -21.22
N ALA A 200 -21.90 0.64 -19.97
CA ALA A 200 -21.34 1.65 -19.07
C ALA A 200 -20.34 1.05 -18.08
N LEU A 201 -19.25 1.78 -17.83
CA LEU A 201 -18.36 1.53 -16.68
C LEU A 201 -18.92 2.30 -15.48
N ILE A 202 -19.25 1.58 -14.41
CA ILE A 202 -19.75 2.14 -13.16
C ILE A 202 -18.69 1.92 -12.09
N ASP A 203 -18.28 3.01 -11.44
CA ASP A 203 -17.47 2.93 -10.22
C ASP A 203 -18.39 2.50 -9.07
N SER A 204 -18.05 1.41 -8.39
CA SER A 204 -18.86 0.85 -7.30
C SER A 204 -18.04 0.62 -6.03
N ILE A 205 -18.71 0.74 -4.89
CA ILE A 205 -18.20 0.34 -3.58
C ILE A 205 -19.14 -0.76 -3.06
N GLN A 206 -18.61 -1.94 -2.78
CA GLN A 206 -19.39 -3.06 -2.23
C GLN A 206 -18.83 -3.45 -0.87
N LEU A 207 -19.72 -3.69 0.10
CA LEU A 207 -19.34 -4.32 1.36
C LEU A 207 -19.75 -5.78 1.33
N ARG A 208 -18.79 -6.69 1.46
CA ARG A 208 -19.02 -8.13 1.55
C ARG A 208 -18.44 -8.70 2.84
N VAL A 209 -18.93 -9.87 3.24
CA VAL A 209 -18.39 -10.65 4.35
C VAL A 209 -17.79 -11.92 3.77
N VAL A 210 -16.58 -12.25 4.21
CA VAL A 210 -15.87 -13.46 3.83
C VAL A 210 -16.65 -14.68 4.35
N LYS A 211 -16.87 -15.65 3.47
CA LYS A 211 -17.57 -16.91 3.77
C LYS A 211 -16.61 -18.01 4.22
#